data_AF-A0A3D9ZSL3-F1
#
_entry.id   AF-A0A3D9ZSL3-F1
#
_cell.length_a   1.000
_cell.length_b   1.000
_cell.length_c   1.000
_cell.angle_alpha   90.00
_cell.angle_beta   90.00
_cell.angle_gamma   90.00
#
_symmetry.space_group_name_H-M   'P 1'
#
loop_
_entity.id
_entity.type
_entity.pdbx_description
1 polymer ?
#
loop_
_entity_poly.entity_id
_entity_poly.type
_entity_poly.pdbx_seq_one_letter_code
_entity_poly.pdbx_strand_id
1 'polypeptide(L)'
;MGTGGRRAALLWVLFGVVAVVSCALVWRRPDRLSDLHIYYGAIQHLRGGHPLYDYVAANGGPFTYPPFAALVLGPIAFVPEGLLQVFWMVATVGALAAIAAAVGRGRPDLVAAVACGLLLSAPAQSNLRFGQVSVFVVLLALVDALGLTPARYRGCLVGLAAAIKLTPLLFVLYFLAAGRYRDAGRAAGTFVAAAAVGALVLPSASWTYWTGAMFETGRIGNLASLGNQSVQGMLLRIGLAPGALPLVWAALVAVLCVVALLRARRLATEGHSTKAAVLVGCATVAASPVSWTHHQLWPVLAAMLLIGTRGAVHRAAGAALLTAMVLSLGVVLAGVSFTPGVQFVLENARALGTVGVCALGFGAVVAQHRSARRWTLAGAAAAAIAVVAVQPLPASADPTFKAYRIDDTANPRYFYVCRDQVSCAAFIGDQSIRFGVVAEKTKVRVNGVVGPAVARLEYRSAPGGRPREIPLLAPYPDGRVFSFRSASLTHGKLVAYDPAGHEIASYTRLTPARHPDEGG
;
A
#
# COMPACT_ATOMS: atom_id res chain seq x y z
N MET A 1 23.97 25.35 -27.55
CA MET A 1 22.92 24.57 -26.86
C MET A 1 21.96 25.53 -26.18
N GLY A 2 20.69 25.58 -26.61
CA GLY A 2 19.67 26.42 -25.97
C GLY A 2 19.47 26.05 -24.50
N THR A 3 18.90 26.97 -23.72
CA THR A 3 18.67 26.84 -22.27
C THR A 3 17.89 25.58 -21.86
N GLY A 4 17.01 25.05 -22.73
CA GLY A 4 16.31 23.78 -22.50
C GLY A 4 17.22 22.55 -22.54
N GLY A 5 18.19 22.49 -23.46
CA GLY A 5 19.12 21.35 -23.55
C GLY A 5 19.98 21.17 -22.30
N ARG A 6 20.39 22.28 -21.67
CA ARG A 6 21.16 22.25 -20.41
C ARG A 6 20.31 21.76 -19.23
N ARG A 7 19.04 22.16 -19.14
CA ARG A 7 18.12 21.73 -18.05
C ARG A 7 17.83 20.23 -18.13
N ALA A 8 17.47 19.73 -19.31
CA ALA A 8 17.27 18.30 -19.52
C ALA A 8 18.53 17.48 -19.16
N ALA A 9 19.72 17.94 -19.56
CA ALA A 9 20.97 17.27 -19.22
C ALA A 9 21.21 17.20 -17.70
N LEU A 10 21.03 18.31 -16.98
CA LEU A 10 21.17 18.33 -15.51
C LEU A 10 20.16 17.42 -14.81
N LEU A 11 18.91 17.37 -15.30
CA LEU A 11 17.90 16.46 -14.77
C LEU A 11 18.25 15.00 -15.02
N TRP A 12 18.84 14.66 -16.17
CA TRP A 12 19.31 13.29 -16.42
C TRP A 12 20.51 12.91 -15.56
N VAL A 13 21.44 13.85 -15.30
CA VAL A 13 22.52 13.63 -14.33
C VAL A 13 21.94 13.37 -12.94
N LEU A 14 20.98 14.20 -12.50
CA LEU A 14 20.28 13.99 -11.23
C LEU A 14 19.59 12.62 -11.18
N PHE A 15 18.87 12.24 -12.23
CA PHE A 15 18.23 10.93 -12.34
C PHE A 15 19.25 9.79 -12.22
N GLY A 16 20.38 9.87 -12.94
CA GLY A 16 21.44 8.86 -12.89
C GLY A 16 22.06 8.74 -11.50
N VAL A 17 22.40 9.87 -10.87
CA VAL A 17 22.96 9.90 -9.51
C VAL A 17 21.98 9.30 -8.50
N VAL A 18 20.72 9.75 -8.51
CA VAL A 18 19.69 9.21 -7.60
C VAL A 18 19.48 7.73 -7.85
N ALA A 19 19.50 7.26 -9.10
CA ALA A 19 19.29 5.85 -9.43
C ALA A 19 20.42 4.98 -8.87
N VAL A 20 21.68 5.42 -9.06
CA VAL A 20 22.86 4.73 -8.51
C VAL A 20 22.81 4.70 -6.98
N VAL A 21 22.53 5.84 -6.34
CA VAL A 21 22.41 5.92 -4.88
C VAL A 21 21.28 5.01 -4.37
N SER A 22 20.10 5.06 -4.98
CA SER A 22 18.98 4.19 -4.62
C SER A 22 19.32 2.71 -4.77
N CYS A 23 19.94 2.30 -5.88
CA CYS A 23 20.35 0.91 -6.08
C CYS A 23 21.41 0.48 -5.05
N ALA A 24 22.39 1.33 -4.76
CA ALA A 24 23.41 1.05 -3.74
C ALA A 24 22.80 0.93 -2.33
N LEU A 25 21.84 1.79 -1.98
CA LEU A 25 21.11 1.71 -0.72
C LEU A 25 20.26 0.45 -0.63
N VAL A 26 19.55 0.08 -1.70
CA VAL A 26 18.80 -1.18 -1.78
C VAL A 26 19.74 -2.38 -1.64
N TRP A 27 20.91 -2.36 -2.29
CA TRP A 27 21.88 -3.46 -2.23
C TRP A 27 22.37 -3.76 -0.82
N ARG A 28 22.48 -2.73 0.03
CA ARG A 28 22.88 -2.86 1.44
C ARG A 28 21.77 -3.37 2.36
N ARG A 29 20.53 -3.48 1.88
CA ARG A 29 19.42 -3.95 2.72
C ARG A 29 19.44 -5.46 2.86
N PRO A 30 19.14 -6.00 4.06
CA PRO A 30 18.95 -7.43 4.23
C PRO A 30 17.69 -7.94 3.53
N ASP A 31 16.65 -7.10 3.44
CA ASP A 31 15.37 -7.39 2.79
C ASP A 31 15.32 -6.93 1.32
N ARG A 32 16.48 -6.82 0.66
CA ARG A 32 16.56 -6.34 -0.72
C ARG A 32 15.86 -7.30 -1.69
N LEU A 33 15.13 -6.72 -2.63
CA LEU A 33 14.39 -7.39 -3.69
C LEU A 33 13.55 -8.58 -3.19
N SER A 34 12.92 -8.45 -2.02
CA SER A 34 12.24 -9.58 -1.37
C SER A 34 11.10 -10.19 -2.19
N ASP A 35 10.45 -9.42 -3.07
CA ASP A 35 9.37 -9.95 -3.91
C ASP A 35 9.95 -10.65 -5.14
N LEU A 36 11.08 -10.19 -5.67
CA LEU A 36 11.85 -10.95 -6.66
C LEU A 36 12.35 -12.28 -6.10
N HIS A 37 12.76 -12.31 -4.83
CA HIS A 37 13.12 -13.55 -4.14
C HIS A 37 11.93 -14.51 -4.05
N ILE A 38 10.72 -14.01 -3.77
CA ILE A 38 9.48 -14.80 -3.82
C ILE A 38 9.27 -15.36 -5.23
N TYR A 39 9.41 -14.54 -6.28
CA TYR A 39 9.27 -15.02 -7.66
C TYR A 39 10.30 -16.10 -7.99
N TYR A 40 11.57 -15.87 -7.67
CA TYR A 40 12.66 -16.80 -7.92
C TYR A 40 12.39 -18.14 -7.25
N GLY A 41 12.12 -18.14 -5.94
CA GLY A 41 11.86 -19.37 -5.20
C GLY A 41 10.58 -20.07 -5.64
N ALA A 42 9.51 -19.35 -6.00
CA ALA A 42 8.28 -19.96 -6.52
C ALA A 42 8.52 -20.68 -7.86
N ILE A 43 9.31 -20.08 -8.76
CA ILE A 43 9.66 -20.73 -10.03
C ILE A 43 10.59 -21.93 -9.79
N GLN A 44 11.56 -21.83 -8.86
CA GLN A 44 12.41 -22.99 -8.52
C GLN A 44 11.60 -24.13 -7.88
N HIS A 45 10.65 -23.80 -7.01
CA HIS A 45 9.74 -24.76 -6.39
C HIS A 45 8.88 -25.48 -7.44
N LEU A 46 8.30 -24.71 -8.38
CA LEU A 46 7.56 -25.26 -9.51
C LEU A 46 8.42 -26.16 -10.40
N ARG A 47 9.67 -25.76 -10.67
CA ARG A 47 10.63 -26.58 -11.44
C ARG A 47 11.04 -27.87 -10.73
N GLY A 48 11.00 -27.89 -9.40
CA GLY A 48 11.18 -29.10 -8.60
C GLY A 48 9.99 -30.08 -8.67
N GLY A 49 8.93 -29.74 -9.40
CA GLY A 49 7.73 -30.58 -9.55
C GLY A 49 6.65 -30.33 -8.49
N HIS A 50 6.79 -29.27 -7.69
CA HIS A 50 5.83 -28.95 -6.62
C HIS A 50 4.74 -27.96 -7.08
N PRO A 51 3.56 -27.94 -6.44
CA PRO A 51 2.49 -27.01 -6.79
C PRO A 51 2.90 -25.54 -6.59
N LEU A 52 2.68 -24.71 -7.61
CA LEU A 52 3.10 -23.30 -7.63
C LEU A 52 2.58 -22.48 -6.43
N TYR A 53 1.32 -22.70 -6.04
CA TYR A 53 0.65 -21.90 -5.00
C TYR A 53 0.84 -22.43 -3.57
N ASP A 54 1.59 -23.52 -3.40
CA ASP A 54 1.98 -24.05 -2.08
C ASP A 54 3.30 -23.42 -1.61
N TYR A 55 4.03 -22.78 -2.52
CA TYR A 55 5.26 -22.07 -2.18
C TYR A 55 5.00 -20.88 -1.26
N VAL A 56 5.76 -20.83 -0.16
CA VAL A 56 5.84 -19.69 0.75
C VAL A 56 7.32 -19.40 1.01
N ALA A 57 7.76 -18.17 0.72
CA ALA A 57 9.14 -17.77 0.97
C ALA A 57 9.42 -17.63 2.48
N ALA A 58 10.71 -17.55 2.86
CA ALA A 58 11.13 -17.44 4.26
C ALA A 58 10.55 -16.21 5.00
N ASN A 59 10.19 -15.14 4.27
CA ASN A 59 9.52 -13.96 4.81
C ASN A 59 7.99 -14.12 4.95
N GLY A 60 7.44 -15.30 4.66
CA GLY A 60 6.01 -15.62 4.68
C GLY A 60 5.25 -15.19 3.42
N GLY A 61 5.91 -14.64 2.41
CA GLY A 61 5.26 -14.16 1.19
C GLY A 61 4.97 -15.28 0.17
N PRO A 62 3.72 -15.43 -0.31
CA PRO A 62 3.38 -16.42 -1.32
C PRO A 62 3.44 -15.86 -2.75
N PHE A 63 3.42 -16.76 -3.74
CA PHE A 63 3.16 -16.37 -5.14
C PHE A 63 1.68 -16.03 -5.33
N THR A 64 1.38 -14.91 -5.98
CA THR A 64 0.00 -14.34 -6.04
C THR A 64 -0.50 -13.99 -7.43
N TYR A 65 0.28 -14.27 -8.48
CA TYR A 65 -0.05 -13.89 -9.85
C TYR A 65 -0.72 -15.02 -10.63
N PRO A 66 -1.42 -14.72 -11.75
CA PRO A 66 -1.94 -15.75 -12.62
C PRO A 66 -0.83 -16.70 -13.11
N PRO A 67 -1.17 -17.94 -13.49
CA PRO A 67 -0.20 -18.94 -13.95
C PRO A 67 0.64 -18.49 -15.15
N PHE A 68 0.07 -17.68 -16.05
CA PHE A 68 0.83 -17.11 -17.17
C PHE A 68 2.01 -16.26 -16.71
N ALA A 69 1.90 -15.56 -15.57
CA ALA A 69 3.02 -14.82 -14.99
C ALA A 69 4.18 -15.75 -14.62
N ALA A 70 3.90 -16.97 -14.14
CA ALA A 70 4.94 -17.94 -13.83
C ALA A 70 5.68 -18.40 -15.09
N LEU A 71 5.00 -18.49 -16.24
CA LEU A 71 5.64 -18.79 -17.52
C LEU A 71 6.56 -17.66 -17.98
N VAL A 72 6.10 -16.41 -17.87
CA VAL A 72 6.91 -15.22 -18.20
C VAL A 72 8.13 -15.10 -17.28
N LEU A 73 7.98 -15.47 -16.01
CA LEU A 73 9.07 -15.48 -15.02
C LEU A 73 9.93 -16.75 -15.12
N GLY A 74 9.49 -17.80 -15.80
CA GLY A 74 10.21 -19.08 -15.94
C GLY A 74 11.70 -18.96 -16.26
N PRO A 75 12.12 -18.09 -17.21
CA PRO A 75 13.53 -17.90 -17.55
C PRO A 75 14.42 -17.44 -16.38
N ILE A 76 13.87 -16.79 -15.35
CA ILE A 76 14.69 -16.27 -14.24
C ILE A 76 15.35 -17.39 -13.42
N ALA A 77 14.76 -18.58 -13.41
CA ALA A 77 15.27 -19.72 -12.65
C ALA A 77 16.56 -20.31 -13.22
N PHE A 78 16.96 -19.94 -14.44
CA PHE A 78 18.23 -20.34 -15.04
C PHE A 78 19.37 -19.35 -14.76
N VAL A 79 19.08 -18.25 -14.07
CA VAL A 79 20.07 -17.20 -13.74
C VAL A 79 20.36 -17.26 -12.24
N PRO A 80 21.63 -17.16 -11.81
CA PRO A 80 21.94 -17.00 -10.39
C PRO A 80 21.23 -15.78 -9.80
N GLU A 81 20.56 -15.94 -8.65
CA GLU A 81 19.68 -14.90 -8.09
C GLU A 81 20.41 -13.56 -7.88
N GLY A 82 21.69 -13.58 -7.47
CA GLY A 82 22.49 -12.36 -7.31
C GLY A 82 22.64 -11.55 -8.61
N LEU A 83 22.86 -12.22 -9.74
CA LEU A 83 22.91 -11.56 -11.06
C LEU A 83 21.53 -11.06 -11.47
N LEU A 84 20.49 -11.87 -11.24
CA LEU A 84 19.11 -11.49 -11.50
C LEU A 84 18.73 -10.22 -10.73
N GLN A 85 19.13 -10.07 -9.47
CA GLN A 85 18.88 -8.87 -8.67
C GLN A 85 19.50 -7.62 -9.31
N VAL A 86 20.74 -7.70 -9.82
CA VAL A 86 21.40 -6.60 -10.53
C VAL A 86 20.64 -6.24 -11.81
N PHE A 87 20.33 -7.23 -12.65
CA PHE A 87 19.58 -7.02 -13.88
C PHE A 87 18.21 -6.42 -13.61
N TRP A 88 17.52 -6.86 -12.55
CA TRP A 88 16.19 -6.37 -12.19
C TRP A 88 16.20 -4.91 -11.75
N MET A 89 17.21 -4.48 -11.00
CA MET A 89 17.37 -3.06 -10.63
C MET A 89 17.60 -2.21 -11.89
N VAL A 90 18.50 -2.64 -12.79
CA VAL A 90 18.77 -1.95 -14.05
C VAL A 90 17.50 -1.86 -14.91
N ALA A 91 16.78 -2.99 -15.06
CA ALA A 91 15.53 -3.05 -15.80
C ALA A 91 14.45 -2.15 -15.19
N THR A 92 14.37 -2.06 -13.85
CA THR A 92 13.44 -1.17 -13.15
C THR A 92 13.75 0.29 -13.45
N VAL A 93 15.02 0.72 -13.35
CA VAL A 93 15.44 2.09 -13.69
C VAL A 93 15.15 2.40 -15.16
N GLY A 94 15.48 1.47 -16.06
CA GLY A 94 15.19 1.58 -17.49
C GLY A 94 13.70 1.70 -17.78
N ALA A 95 12.85 0.93 -17.09
CA ALA A 95 11.41 1.01 -17.22
C ALA A 95 10.85 2.37 -16.76
N LEU A 96 11.38 2.95 -15.67
CA LEU A 96 10.99 4.30 -15.23
C LEU A 96 11.35 5.35 -16.29
N ALA A 97 12.55 5.27 -16.88
CA ALA A 97 12.96 6.14 -17.96
C ALA A 97 12.07 5.97 -19.21
N ALA A 98 11.71 4.74 -19.56
CA ALA A 98 10.83 4.44 -20.69
C ALA A 98 9.39 4.97 -20.47
N ILE A 99 8.85 4.82 -19.26
CA ILE A 99 7.56 5.41 -18.86
C ILE A 99 7.62 6.93 -19.02
N ALA A 100 8.68 7.58 -18.53
CA ALA A 100 8.85 9.01 -18.66
C ALA A 100 8.96 9.46 -20.12
N ALA A 101 9.67 8.70 -20.96
CA ALA A 101 9.77 8.96 -22.40
C ALA A 101 8.42 8.84 -23.12
N ALA A 102 7.59 7.86 -22.72
CA ALA A 102 6.26 7.67 -23.27
C ALA A 102 5.33 8.85 -22.92
N VAL A 103 5.37 9.34 -21.67
CA VAL A 103 4.56 10.49 -21.21
C VAL A 103 5.06 11.82 -21.79
N GLY A 104 6.37 12.01 -21.84
CA GLY A 104 7.03 13.26 -22.23
C GLY A 104 7.38 13.36 -23.72
N ARG A 105 6.88 12.45 -24.57
CA ARG A 105 7.25 12.35 -25.99
C ARG A 105 7.30 13.71 -26.69
N GLY A 106 8.42 13.99 -27.37
CA GLY A 106 8.68 15.25 -28.07
C GLY A 106 9.08 16.43 -27.16
N ARG A 107 9.17 16.24 -25.85
CA ARG A 107 9.50 17.28 -24.86
C ARG A 107 10.60 16.81 -23.90
N PRO A 108 11.88 16.93 -24.27
CA PRO A 108 12.99 16.34 -23.51
C PRO A 108 13.06 16.80 -22.06
N ASP A 109 12.79 18.08 -21.78
CA ASP A 109 12.71 18.60 -20.42
C ASP A 109 11.63 17.92 -19.57
N LEU A 110 10.46 17.65 -20.17
CA LEU A 110 9.37 16.96 -19.48
C LEU A 110 9.72 15.49 -19.24
N VAL A 111 10.38 14.83 -20.20
CA VAL A 111 10.84 13.45 -20.00
C VAL A 111 11.76 13.38 -18.78
N ALA A 112 12.78 14.24 -18.73
CA ALA A 112 13.73 14.24 -17.61
C ALA A 112 13.05 14.59 -16.28
N ALA A 113 12.12 15.56 -16.27
CA ALA A 113 11.36 15.92 -15.07
C ALA A 113 10.45 14.78 -14.58
N VAL A 114 9.76 14.08 -15.48
CA VAL A 114 8.91 12.92 -15.13
C VAL A 114 9.78 11.76 -14.65
N ALA A 115 10.94 11.51 -15.25
CA ALA A 115 11.87 10.47 -14.81
C ALA A 115 12.35 10.74 -13.38
N CYS A 116 12.76 11.97 -13.06
CA CYS A 116 13.12 12.37 -11.70
C CYS A 116 11.94 12.25 -10.72
N GLY A 117 10.75 12.75 -11.10
CA GLY A 117 9.56 12.68 -10.25
C GLY A 117 9.13 11.24 -9.95
N LEU A 118 9.23 10.35 -10.94
CA LEU A 118 9.03 8.92 -10.76
C LEU A 118 10.07 8.35 -9.81
N LEU A 119 11.36 8.51 -10.11
CA LEU A 119 12.44 7.89 -9.34
C LEU A 119 12.45 8.33 -7.88
N LEU A 120 12.22 9.62 -7.58
CA LEU A 120 12.17 10.14 -6.22
C LEU A 120 10.93 9.68 -5.43
N SER A 121 9.91 9.16 -6.10
CA SER A 121 8.66 8.75 -5.46
C SER A 121 8.82 7.45 -4.66
N ALA A 122 8.09 7.33 -3.55
CA ALA A 122 8.01 6.10 -2.76
C ALA A 122 7.56 4.89 -3.60
N PRO A 123 6.62 4.99 -4.56
CA PRO A 123 6.30 3.89 -5.47
C PRO A 123 7.49 3.35 -6.27
N ALA A 124 8.33 4.21 -6.85
CA ALA A 124 9.50 3.77 -7.60
C ALA A 124 10.58 3.17 -6.69
N GLN A 125 10.86 3.83 -5.56
CA GLN A 125 11.78 3.31 -4.55
C GLN A 125 11.31 1.96 -3.99
N SER A 126 9.99 1.78 -3.85
CA SER A 126 9.38 0.51 -3.47
C SER A 126 9.56 -0.56 -4.56
N ASN A 127 9.42 -0.22 -5.85
CA ASN A 127 9.71 -1.17 -6.94
C ASN A 127 11.17 -1.63 -6.93
N LEU A 128 12.13 -0.71 -6.71
CA LEU A 128 13.55 -1.05 -6.57
C LEU A 128 13.82 -1.92 -5.34
N ARG A 129 13.28 -1.53 -4.18
CA ARG A 129 13.46 -2.27 -2.92
C ARG A 129 12.90 -3.69 -3.00
N PHE A 130 11.75 -3.89 -3.64
CA PHE A 130 11.07 -5.18 -3.65
C PHE A 130 11.34 -6.02 -4.90
N GLY A 131 11.86 -5.43 -5.98
CA GLY A 131 12.07 -6.14 -7.24
C GLY A 131 10.74 -6.49 -7.91
N GLN A 132 9.82 -5.52 -7.96
CA GLN A 132 8.43 -5.76 -8.37
C GLN A 132 8.22 -5.78 -9.88
N VAL A 133 7.33 -6.67 -10.36
CA VAL A 133 6.90 -6.71 -11.77
C VAL A 133 5.99 -5.54 -12.16
N SER A 134 5.44 -4.86 -11.16
CA SER A 134 4.40 -3.84 -11.32
C SER A 134 4.83 -2.68 -12.23
N VAL A 135 6.09 -2.26 -12.19
CA VAL A 135 6.64 -1.22 -13.09
C VAL A 135 6.55 -1.62 -14.57
N PHE A 136 6.79 -2.88 -14.90
CA PHE A 136 6.70 -3.38 -16.28
C PHE A 136 5.26 -3.48 -16.75
N VAL A 137 4.35 -3.90 -15.86
CA VAL A 137 2.89 -3.91 -16.12
C VAL A 137 2.39 -2.50 -16.44
N VAL A 138 2.85 -1.48 -15.69
CA VAL A 138 2.54 -0.07 -15.96
C VAL A 138 3.09 0.37 -17.32
N LEU A 139 4.35 0.04 -17.63
CA LEU A 139 4.97 0.39 -18.90
C LEU A 139 4.20 -0.20 -20.09
N LEU A 140 3.90 -1.50 -20.05
CA LEU A 140 3.15 -2.21 -21.10
C LEU A 140 1.78 -1.57 -21.33
N ALA A 141 1.00 -1.40 -20.26
CA ALA A 141 -0.33 -0.80 -20.35
C ALA A 141 -0.29 0.65 -20.84
N LEU A 142 0.69 1.45 -20.40
CA LEU A 142 0.85 2.84 -20.81
C LEU A 142 1.21 2.95 -22.30
N VAL A 143 2.23 2.23 -22.76
CA VAL A 143 2.68 2.25 -24.16
C VAL A 143 1.53 1.93 -25.11
N ASP A 144 0.71 0.94 -24.76
CA ASP A 144 -0.43 0.53 -25.56
C ASP A 144 -1.58 1.54 -25.52
N ALA A 145 -1.92 2.03 -24.33
CA ALA A 145 -2.99 2.98 -24.14
C ALA A 145 -2.71 4.30 -24.87
N LEU A 146 -1.44 4.72 -24.92
CA LEU A 146 -0.96 5.87 -25.69
C LEU A 146 -0.91 5.63 -27.21
N GLY A 147 -1.13 4.40 -27.67
CA GLY A 147 -1.10 4.03 -29.09
C GLY A 147 0.29 4.07 -29.70
N LEU A 148 1.34 3.93 -28.88
CA LEU A 148 2.75 3.84 -29.32
C LEU A 148 3.04 2.48 -29.96
N THR A 149 2.22 1.46 -29.65
CA THR A 149 2.19 0.18 -30.34
C THR A 149 1.69 0.35 -31.79
N PRO A 150 2.27 -0.36 -32.78
CA PRO A 150 1.75 -0.37 -34.14
C PRO A 150 0.26 -0.70 -34.19
N ALA A 151 -0.50 -0.04 -35.07
CA ALA A 151 -1.96 -0.07 -35.08
C ALA A 151 -2.58 -1.49 -35.14
N ARG A 152 -1.88 -2.47 -35.74
CA ARG A 152 -2.33 -3.87 -35.82
C ARG A 152 -2.19 -4.65 -34.51
N TYR A 153 -1.34 -4.21 -33.59
CA TYR A 153 -1.07 -4.87 -32.30
C TYR A 153 -1.58 -4.07 -31.09
N ARG A 154 -2.26 -2.93 -31.31
CA ARG A 154 -2.84 -2.14 -30.22
C ARG A 154 -3.83 -2.98 -29.42
N GLY A 155 -3.71 -2.92 -28.09
CA GLY A 155 -4.48 -3.72 -27.13
C GLY A 155 -3.72 -4.96 -26.65
N CYS A 156 -2.78 -5.50 -27.43
CA CYS A 156 -2.07 -6.73 -27.06
C CYS A 156 -1.20 -6.56 -25.81
N LEU A 157 -0.52 -5.43 -25.63
CA LEU A 157 0.32 -5.21 -24.45
C LEU A 157 -0.53 -5.04 -23.18
N VAL A 158 -1.71 -4.42 -23.28
CA VAL A 158 -2.69 -4.40 -22.17
C VAL A 158 -3.15 -5.82 -21.83
N GLY A 159 -3.46 -6.65 -22.84
CA GLY A 159 -3.86 -8.04 -22.63
C GLY A 159 -2.77 -8.89 -21.97
N LEU A 160 -1.52 -8.75 -22.41
CA LEU A 160 -0.36 -9.41 -21.78
C LEU A 160 -0.14 -8.91 -20.35
N ALA A 161 -0.20 -7.60 -20.13
CA ALA A 161 -0.07 -7.01 -18.80
C ALA A 161 -1.16 -7.53 -17.85
N ALA A 162 -2.40 -7.66 -18.34
CA ALA A 162 -3.52 -8.25 -17.61
C ALA A 162 -3.32 -9.73 -17.28
N ALA A 163 -2.69 -10.49 -18.17
CA ALA A 163 -2.39 -11.91 -17.95
C ALA A 163 -1.25 -12.11 -16.94
N ILE A 164 -0.35 -11.13 -16.78
CA ILE A 164 0.68 -11.12 -15.73
C ILE A 164 0.09 -10.67 -14.39
N LYS A 165 -0.82 -9.69 -14.42
CA LYS A 165 -1.46 -9.12 -13.22
C LYS A 165 -2.81 -8.54 -13.62
N LEU A 166 -3.91 -8.96 -12.99
CA LEU A 166 -5.28 -8.66 -13.48
C LEU A 166 -5.65 -7.16 -13.57
N THR A 167 -4.96 -6.27 -12.86
CA THR A 167 -5.34 -4.86 -12.72
C THR A 167 -5.52 -4.07 -14.04
N PRO A 168 -4.74 -4.29 -15.12
CA PRO A 168 -4.95 -3.62 -16.40
C PRO A 168 -6.21 -4.01 -17.16
N LEU A 169 -7.00 -5.01 -16.72
CA LEU A 169 -8.27 -5.36 -17.39
C LEU A 169 -9.24 -4.16 -17.49
N LEU A 170 -9.15 -3.19 -16.58
CA LEU A 170 -9.94 -1.96 -16.67
C LEU A 170 -9.65 -1.15 -17.96
N PHE A 171 -8.47 -1.29 -18.57
CA PHE A 171 -8.15 -0.66 -19.85
C PHE A 171 -8.99 -1.22 -21.01
N VAL A 172 -9.46 -2.47 -20.91
CA VAL A 172 -10.42 -3.04 -21.88
C VAL A 172 -11.72 -2.23 -21.86
N LEU A 173 -12.24 -1.96 -20.65
CA LEU A 173 -13.44 -1.13 -20.48
C LEU A 173 -13.21 0.31 -20.95
N TYR A 174 -12.01 0.85 -20.71
CA TYR A 174 -11.64 2.15 -21.26
C TYR A 174 -11.65 2.16 -22.79
N PHE A 175 -11.07 1.16 -23.44
CA PHE A 175 -11.08 1.07 -24.90
C PHE A 175 -12.52 0.98 -25.44
N LEU A 176 -13.39 0.19 -24.81
CA LEU A 176 -14.81 0.16 -25.15
C LEU A 176 -15.48 1.53 -24.98
N ALA A 177 -15.29 2.17 -23.83
CA ALA A 177 -15.87 3.49 -23.54
C ALA A 177 -15.35 4.58 -24.50
N ALA A 178 -14.10 4.48 -24.94
CA ALA A 178 -13.47 5.39 -25.89
C ALA A 178 -13.76 5.04 -27.37
N GLY A 179 -14.60 4.05 -27.67
CA GLY A 179 -14.93 3.64 -29.04
C GLY A 179 -13.81 2.87 -29.77
N ARG A 180 -12.77 2.45 -29.04
CA ARG A 180 -11.61 1.68 -29.56
C ARG A 180 -11.90 0.17 -29.53
N TYR A 181 -12.99 -0.26 -30.17
CA TYR A 181 -13.49 -1.64 -30.09
C TYR A 181 -12.47 -2.69 -30.54
N ARG A 182 -11.68 -2.40 -31.59
CA ARG A 182 -10.62 -3.30 -32.07
C ARG A 182 -9.52 -3.50 -31.03
N ASP A 183 -9.14 -2.44 -30.33
CA ASP A 183 -8.12 -2.50 -29.29
C ASP A 183 -8.66 -3.25 -28.04
N ALA A 184 -9.94 -3.03 -27.70
CA ALA A 184 -10.61 -3.80 -26.65
C ALA A 184 -10.66 -5.30 -26.96
N GLY A 185 -11.07 -5.66 -28.19
CA GLY A 185 -11.13 -7.05 -28.65
C GLY A 185 -9.76 -7.72 -28.66
N ARG A 186 -8.72 -7.03 -29.11
CA ARG A 186 -7.34 -7.54 -29.07
C ARG A 186 -6.82 -7.69 -27.65
N ALA A 187 -7.11 -6.74 -26.76
CA ALA A 187 -6.71 -6.83 -25.36
C ALA A 187 -7.38 -8.02 -24.66
N ALA A 188 -8.69 -8.17 -24.80
CA ALA A 188 -9.43 -9.30 -24.26
C ALA A 188 -8.95 -10.63 -24.87
N GLY A 189 -8.81 -10.71 -26.20
CA GLY A 189 -8.33 -11.90 -26.89
C GLY A 189 -6.91 -12.29 -26.48
N THR A 190 -6.00 -11.32 -26.33
CA THR A 190 -4.62 -11.58 -25.89
C THR A 190 -4.57 -12.06 -24.43
N PHE A 191 -5.38 -11.47 -23.56
CA PHE A 191 -5.53 -11.92 -22.18
C PHE A 191 -6.03 -13.38 -22.10
N VAL A 192 -7.11 -13.69 -22.83
CA VAL A 192 -7.68 -15.05 -22.88
C VAL A 192 -6.68 -16.04 -23.47
N ALA A 193 -5.99 -15.70 -24.56
CA ALA A 193 -4.98 -16.55 -25.16
C ALA A 193 -3.80 -16.82 -24.20
N ALA A 194 -3.30 -15.79 -23.52
CA ALA A 194 -2.24 -15.94 -22.52
C ALA A 194 -2.69 -16.79 -21.31
N ALA A 195 -3.92 -16.57 -20.82
CA ALA A 195 -4.50 -17.39 -19.76
C ALA A 195 -4.68 -18.85 -20.20
N ALA A 196 -5.09 -19.09 -21.45
CA ALA A 196 -5.21 -20.43 -22.02
C ALA A 196 -3.84 -21.12 -22.15
N VAL A 197 -2.80 -20.40 -22.57
CA VAL A 197 -1.42 -20.92 -22.54
C VAL A 197 -1.01 -21.28 -21.10
N GLY A 198 -1.34 -20.44 -20.12
CA GLY A 198 -1.16 -20.76 -18.69
C GLY A 198 -1.87 -22.05 -18.28
N ALA A 199 -3.12 -22.24 -18.71
CA ALA A 199 -3.92 -23.43 -18.41
C ALA A 199 -3.42 -24.70 -19.11
N LEU A 200 -2.90 -24.59 -20.33
CA LEU A 200 -2.34 -25.72 -21.07
C LEU A 200 -1.00 -26.18 -20.49
N VAL A 201 -0.14 -25.24 -20.09
CA VAL A 201 1.20 -25.56 -19.56
C VAL A 201 1.16 -25.89 -18.06
N LEU A 202 0.31 -25.21 -17.29
CA LEU A 202 0.17 -25.34 -15.83
C LEU A 202 -1.30 -25.57 -15.45
N PRO A 203 -1.91 -26.72 -15.80
CA PRO A 203 -3.33 -26.97 -15.62
C PRO A 203 -3.76 -26.95 -14.15
N SER A 204 -3.04 -27.64 -13.27
CA SER A 204 -3.33 -27.68 -11.83
C SER A 204 -3.23 -26.30 -11.18
N ALA A 205 -2.15 -25.58 -11.44
CA ALA A 205 -1.97 -24.21 -10.95
C ALA A 205 -3.09 -23.29 -11.46
N SER A 206 -3.48 -23.42 -12.72
CA SER A 206 -4.58 -22.64 -13.29
C SER A 206 -5.91 -22.93 -12.61
N TRP A 207 -6.21 -24.20 -12.36
CA TRP A 207 -7.38 -24.58 -11.58
C TRP A 207 -7.37 -23.93 -10.20
N THR A 208 -6.29 -24.10 -9.43
CA THR A 208 -6.13 -23.51 -8.09
C THR A 208 -6.27 -21.99 -8.10
N TYR A 209 -5.71 -21.31 -9.09
CA TYR A 209 -5.76 -19.85 -9.19
C TYR A 209 -7.18 -19.32 -9.41
N TRP A 210 -7.84 -19.82 -10.47
CA TRP A 210 -9.12 -19.29 -10.93
C TRP A 210 -10.30 -19.69 -10.04
N THR A 211 -10.18 -20.80 -9.28
CA THR A 211 -11.25 -21.29 -8.40
C THR A 211 -11.11 -20.86 -6.95
N GLY A 212 -9.91 -20.48 -6.49
CA GLY A 212 -9.67 -20.18 -5.08
C GLY A 212 -8.67 -19.04 -4.85
N ALA A 213 -7.41 -19.23 -5.24
CA ALA A 213 -6.31 -18.38 -4.77
C ALA A 213 -6.49 -16.89 -5.08
N MET A 214 -7.15 -16.53 -6.20
CA MET A 214 -7.39 -15.12 -6.53
C MET A 214 -8.41 -14.42 -5.61
N PHE A 215 -9.26 -15.17 -4.92
CA PHE A 215 -10.27 -14.66 -3.99
C PHE A 215 -9.76 -14.62 -2.52
N GLU A 216 -8.72 -15.41 -2.21
CA GLU A 216 -8.13 -15.54 -0.88
C GLU A 216 -7.15 -14.40 -0.55
N THR A 217 -7.63 -13.16 -0.59
CA THR A 217 -6.80 -11.96 -0.36
C THR A 217 -6.09 -11.92 1.00
N GLY A 218 -6.60 -12.67 2.00
CA GLY A 218 -5.97 -12.81 3.32
C GLY A 218 -4.59 -13.50 3.28
N ARG A 219 -4.30 -14.30 2.25
CA ARG A 219 -2.99 -14.98 2.07
C ARG A 219 -1.85 -14.01 1.79
N ILE A 220 -2.17 -12.80 1.33
CA ILE A 220 -1.20 -11.77 0.94
C ILE A 220 -0.70 -11.00 2.18
N GLY A 221 -1.27 -11.27 3.36
CA GLY A 221 -0.89 -10.68 4.64
C GLY A 221 -1.92 -9.70 5.18
N ASN A 222 -1.51 -8.83 6.12
CA ASN A 222 -2.43 -7.89 6.76
C ASN A 222 -2.88 -6.78 5.80
N LEU A 223 -4.12 -6.87 5.33
CA LEU A 223 -4.73 -5.90 4.43
C LEU A 223 -4.93 -4.49 5.02
N ALA A 224 -4.94 -4.35 6.36
CA ALA A 224 -5.00 -3.06 7.03
C ALA A 224 -3.62 -2.36 7.12
N SER A 225 -2.53 -3.05 6.75
CA SER A 225 -1.16 -2.50 6.77
C SER A 225 -1.07 -1.14 6.09
N LEU A 226 -0.28 -0.21 6.66
CA LEU A 226 -0.02 1.11 6.09
C LEU A 226 0.65 1.05 4.71
N GLY A 227 1.29 -0.08 4.38
CA GLY A 227 1.79 -0.33 3.02
C GLY A 227 0.67 -0.47 1.99
N ASN A 228 -0.52 -0.93 2.40
CA ASN A 228 -1.71 -1.08 1.55
C ASN A 228 -2.48 0.25 1.50
N GLN A 229 -2.35 0.94 0.38
CA GLN A 229 -2.97 2.23 0.06
C GLN A 229 -4.20 2.06 -0.85
N SER A 230 -4.92 0.95 -0.73
CA SER A 230 -6.21 0.74 -1.40
C SER A 230 -7.38 1.37 -0.63
N VAL A 231 -8.52 1.52 -1.33
CA VAL A 231 -9.80 1.90 -0.69
C VAL A 231 -10.19 0.87 0.37
N GLN A 232 -10.02 -0.42 0.12
CA GLN A 232 -10.31 -1.47 1.10
C GLN A 232 -9.41 -1.37 2.33
N GLY A 233 -8.11 -1.13 2.16
CA GLY A 233 -7.18 -0.93 3.27
C GLY A 233 -7.58 0.26 4.14
N MET A 234 -8.04 1.34 3.51
CA MET A 234 -8.54 2.53 4.21
C MET A 234 -9.84 2.23 4.98
N LEU A 235 -10.78 1.49 4.39
CA LEU A 235 -12.03 1.07 5.06
C LEU A 235 -11.76 0.07 6.19
N LEU A 236 -10.77 -0.80 6.07
CA LEU A 236 -10.33 -1.66 7.17
C LEU A 236 -9.75 -0.83 8.31
N ARG A 237 -8.89 0.15 8.00
CA ARG A 237 -8.33 1.07 9.00
C ARG A 237 -9.37 1.97 9.64
N ILE A 238 -10.50 2.26 8.96
CA ILE A 238 -11.66 2.97 9.51
C ILE A 238 -12.57 2.07 10.37
N GLY A 239 -12.27 0.77 10.47
CA GLY A 239 -12.97 -0.15 11.36
C GLY A 239 -14.33 -0.58 10.81
N LEU A 240 -14.53 -0.51 9.49
CA LEU A 240 -15.77 -0.93 8.86
C LEU A 240 -16.02 -2.42 9.15
N ALA A 241 -17.24 -2.75 9.60
CA ALA A 241 -17.60 -4.10 10.02
C ALA A 241 -17.38 -5.13 8.88
N PRO A 242 -16.88 -6.34 9.19
CA PRO A 242 -16.57 -7.36 8.17
C PRO A 242 -17.74 -7.70 7.23
N GLY A 243 -18.97 -7.73 7.75
CA GLY A 243 -20.18 -8.02 6.94
C GLY A 243 -20.54 -6.91 5.95
N ALA A 244 -20.24 -5.64 6.27
CA ALA A 244 -20.54 -4.51 5.39
C ALA A 244 -19.39 -4.18 4.42
N LEU A 245 -18.16 -4.52 4.78
CA LEU A 245 -16.96 -4.14 4.05
C LEU A 245 -16.98 -4.51 2.55
N PRO A 246 -17.31 -5.76 2.13
CA PRO A 246 -17.28 -6.13 0.71
C PRO A 246 -18.25 -5.29 -0.13
N LEU A 247 -19.48 -5.08 0.36
CA LEU A 247 -20.52 -4.35 -0.36
C LEU A 247 -20.18 -2.86 -0.47
N VAL A 248 -19.77 -2.23 0.64
CA VAL A 248 -19.39 -0.81 0.65
C VAL A 248 -18.18 -0.58 -0.24
N TRP A 249 -17.16 -1.44 -0.14
CA TRP A 249 -15.98 -1.35 -0.99
C TRP A 249 -16.34 -1.49 -2.48
N ALA A 250 -17.11 -2.53 -2.84
CA ALA A 250 -17.50 -2.78 -4.22
C ALA A 250 -18.32 -1.61 -4.80
N ALA A 251 -19.26 -1.06 -4.04
CA ALA A 251 -20.06 0.10 -4.46
C ALA A 251 -19.19 1.35 -4.69
N LEU A 252 -18.30 1.67 -3.75
CA LEU A 252 -17.39 2.82 -3.87
C LEU A 252 -16.45 2.68 -5.07
N VAL A 253 -15.85 1.50 -5.24
CA VAL A 253 -14.97 1.22 -6.38
C VAL A 253 -15.73 1.26 -7.70
N ALA A 254 -16.93 0.71 -7.78
CA ALA A 254 -17.75 0.74 -8.99
C ALA A 254 -18.06 2.18 -9.41
N VAL A 255 -18.51 3.03 -8.48
CA VAL A 255 -18.75 4.45 -8.73
C VAL A 255 -17.46 5.13 -9.20
N LEU A 256 -16.34 4.89 -8.52
CA LEU A 256 -15.06 5.51 -8.85
C LEU A 256 -14.57 5.12 -10.25
N CYS A 257 -14.68 3.84 -10.61
CA CYS A 257 -14.34 3.32 -11.93
C CYS A 257 -15.22 3.92 -13.02
N VAL A 258 -16.55 3.97 -12.83
CA VAL A 258 -17.47 4.58 -13.79
C VAL A 258 -17.14 6.05 -14.01
N VAL A 259 -16.94 6.82 -12.93
CA VAL A 259 -16.58 8.24 -13.03
C VAL A 259 -15.24 8.42 -13.76
N ALA A 260 -14.22 7.63 -13.41
CA ALA A 260 -12.91 7.69 -14.04
C ALA A 260 -12.98 7.33 -15.54
N LEU A 261 -13.73 6.29 -15.92
CA LEU A 261 -13.91 5.86 -17.30
C LEU A 261 -14.65 6.90 -18.15
N LEU A 262 -15.73 7.49 -17.63
CA LEU A 262 -16.47 8.55 -18.32
C LEU A 262 -15.59 9.79 -18.56
N ARG A 263 -14.76 10.15 -17.58
CA ARG A 263 -13.79 11.25 -17.70
C ARG A 263 -12.65 10.90 -18.66
N ALA A 264 -12.14 9.67 -18.60
CA ALA A 264 -11.10 9.20 -19.51
C ALA A 264 -11.59 9.16 -20.97
N ARG A 265 -12.84 8.73 -21.20
CA ARG A 265 -13.51 8.83 -22.50
C ARG A 265 -13.51 10.27 -23.01
N ARG A 266 -13.96 11.22 -22.18
CA ARG A 266 -13.98 12.65 -22.54
C ARG A 266 -12.58 13.18 -22.87
N LEU A 267 -11.59 12.87 -22.04
CA LEU A 267 -10.20 13.26 -22.28
C LEU A 267 -9.66 12.67 -23.59
N ALA A 268 -10.02 11.42 -23.91
CA ALA A 268 -9.62 10.78 -25.16
C ALA A 268 -10.25 11.47 -26.38
N THR A 269 -11.54 11.82 -26.32
CA THR A 269 -12.23 12.54 -27.40
C THR A 269 -11.70 13.97 -27.59
N GLU A 270 -11.18 14.59 -26.52
CA GLU A 270 -10.52 15.90 -26.56
C GLU A 270 -9.03 15.83 -26.98
N GLY A 271 -8.52 14.65 -27.38
CA GLY A 271 -7.13 14.47 -27.79
C GLY A 271 -6.11 14.40 -26.64
N HIS A 272 -6.57 14.31 -25.39
CA HIS A 272 -5.74 14.21 -24.19
C HIS A 272 -5.47 12.75 -23.76
N SER A 273 -5.05 11.91 -24.70
CA SER A 273 -4.87 10.45 -24.50
C SER A 273 -3.94 10.10 -23.33
N THR A 274 -2.89 10.87 -23.07
CA THR A 274 -1.99 10.63 -21.92
C THR A 274 -2.70 10.82 -20.58
N LYS A 275 -3.50 11.89 -20.45
CA LYS A 275 -4.30 12.12 -19.24
C LYS A 275 -5.38 11.04 -19.08
N ALA A 276 -6.01 10.61 -20.19
CA ALA A 276 -6.98 9.53 -20.17
C ALA A 276 -6.38 8.22 -19.66
N ALA A 277 -5.24 7.80 -20.24
CA ALA A 277 -4.55 6.57 -19.84
C ALA A 277 -4.09 6.60 -18.38
N VAL A 278 -3.51 7.71 -17.92
CA VAL A 278 -3.07 7.86 -16.53
C VAL A 278 -4.26 7.85 -15.55
N LEU A 279 -5.40 8.46 -15.92
CA LEU A 279 -6.61 8.44 -15.11
C LEU A 279 -7.16 7.01 -14.94
N VAL A 280 -7.20 6.23 -16.03
CA VAL A 280 -7.59 4.81 -15.98
C VAL A 280 -6.60 4.01 -15.14
N GLY A 281 -5.31 4.28 -15.28
CA GLY A 281 -4.26 3.72 -14.44
C GLY A 281 -4.50 3.97 -12.94
N CYS A 282 -4.80 5.20 -12.54
CA CYS A 282 -5.19 5.53 -11.16
C CYS A 282 -6.44 4.75 -10.71
N ALA A 283 -7.42 4.59 -11.59
CA ALA A 283 -8.62 3.80 -11.29
C ALA A 283 -8.29 2.32 -11.09
N THR A 284 -7.32 1.74 -11.81
CA THR A 284 -6.87 0.35 -11.56
C THR A 284 -6.30 0.16 -10.15
N VAL A 285 -5.56 1.16 -9.66
CA VAL A 285 -4.98 1.16 -8.30
C VAL A 285 -6.08 1.33 -7.26
N ALA A 286 -7.05 2.20 -7.50
CA ALA A 286 -8.15 2.39 -6.56
C ALA A 286 -9.11 1.19 -6.50
N ALA A 287 -9.28 0.50 -7.63
CA ALA A 287 -10.16 -0.66 -7.75
C ALA A 287 -9.56 -1.94 -7.16
N SER A 288 -8.23 -2.01 -7.03
CA SER A 288 -7.60 -3.19 -6.42
C SER A 288 -7.92 -3.27 -4.92
N PRO A 289 -8.32 -4.44 -4.40
CA PRO A 289 -8.48 -4.64 -2.96
C PRO A 289 -7.17 -4.44 -2.20
N VAL A 290 -6.04 -4.67 -2.88
CA VAL A 290 -4.68 -4.51 -2.34
C VAL A 290 -3.85 -3.63 -3.27
N SER A 291 -3.48 -2.46 -2.80
CA SER A 291 -2.65 -1.48 -3.51
C SER A 291 -1.43 -1.12 -2.69
N TRP A 292 -0.41 -1.97 -2.75
CA TRP A 292 0.89 -1.69 -2.18
C TRP A 292 1.51 -0.42 -2.77
N THR A 293 2.45 0.19 -2.04
CA THR A 293 3.12 1.42 -2.48
C THR A 293 3.73 1.28 -3.88
N HIS A 294 4.32 0.14 -4.23
CA HIS A 294 4.88 -0.13 -5.57
C HIS A 294 3.83 -0.23 -6.70
N HIS A 295 2.53 -0.31 -6.41
CA HIS A 295 1.46 -0.23 -7.42
C HIS A 295 1.15 1.22 -7.85
N GLN A 296 1.56 2.23 -7.07
CA GLN A 296 1.06 3.60 -7.19
C GLN A 296 1.90 4.51 -8.11
N LEU A 297 2.48 3.97 -9.20
CA LEU A 297 3.18 4.80 -10.20
C LEU A 297 2.22 5.71 -10.97
N TRP A 298 0.96 5.29 -11.20
CA TRP A 298 -0.03 6.09 -11.93
C TRP A 298 -0.36 7.44 -11.26
N PRO A 299 -0.61 7.52 -9.94
CA PRO A 299 -0.74 8.80 -9.23
C PRO A 299 0.47 9.72 -9.36
N VAL A 300 1.70 9.18 -9.44
CA VAL A 300 2.90 9.99 -9.67
C VAL A 300 2.85 10.64 -11.05
N LEU A 301 2.46 9.87 -12.09
CA LEU A 301 2.25 10.42 -13.43
C LEU A 301 1.13 11.47 -13.43
N ALA A 302 0.05 11.24 -12.69
CA ALA A 302 -1.03 12.21 -12.55
C ALA A 302 -0.53 13.53 -11.91
N ALA A 303 0.29 13.42 -10.86
CA ALA A 303 0.90 14.57 -10.21
C ALA A 303 1.77 15.38 -11.17
N MET A 304 2.65 14.72 -11.93
CA MET A 304 3.50 15.37 -12.93
C MET A 304 2.69 16.03 -14.05
N LEU A 305 1.63 15.37 -14.52
CA LEU A 305 0.73 15.95 -15.53
C LEU A 305 -0.02 17.17 -14.99
N LEU A 306 -0.48 17.15 -13.73
CA LEU A 306 -1.12 18.29 -13.07
C LEU A 306 -0.15 19.48 -12.91
N ILE A 307 1.09 19.24 -12.48
CA ILE A 307 2.14 20.26 -12.41
C ILE A 307 2.39 20.89 -13.80
N GLY A 308 2.34 20.08 -14.85
CA GLY A 308 2.48 20.53 -16.24
C GLY A 308 1.27 21.28 -16.81
N THR A 309 0.14 21.37 -16.09
CA THR A 309 -1.05 22.12 -16.57
C THR A 309 -0.99 23.62 -16.21
N ARG A 310 -1.76 24.42 -16.96
CA ARG A 310 -1.92 25.86 -16.66
C ARG A 310 -2.88 26.05 -15.48
N GLY A 311 -2.58 27.04 -14.64
CA GLY A 311 -3.38 27.41 -13.46
C GLY A 311 -2.69 27.03 -12.14
N ALA A 312 -2.62 27.98 -11.21
CA ALA A 312 -1.94 27.81 -9.93
C ALA A 312 -2.51 26.64 -9.12
N VAL A 313 -3.82 26.44 -9.16
CA VAL A 313 -4.45 25.41 -8.33
C VAL A 313 -4.16 23.99 -8.83
N HIS A 314 -4.11 23.75 -10.15
CA HIS A 314 -3.67 22.45 -10.65
C HIS A 314 -2.22 22.16 -10.30
N ARG A 315 -1.33 23.16 -10.36
CA ARG A 315 0.07 22.99 -9.95
C ARG A 315 0.18 22.70 -8.47
N ALA A 316 -0.59 23.40 -7.62
CA ALA A 316 -0.64 23.15 -6.19
C ALA A 316 -1.17 21.74 -5.87
N ALA A 317 -2.26 21.31 -6.53
CA ALA A 317 -2.80 19.96 -6.37
C ALA A 317 -1.82 18.88 -6.84
N GLY A 318 -1.15 19.11 -7.99
CA GLY A 318 -0.10 18.23 -8.49
C GLY A 318 1.11 18.16 -7.56
N ALA A 319 1.57 19.30 -7.03
CA ALA A 319 2.66 19.35 -6.06
C ALA A 319 2.28 18.64 -4.75
N ALA A 320 1.07 18.86 -4.21
CA ALA A 320 0.59 18.18 -3.02
C ALA A 320 0.52 16.66 -3.22
N LEU A 321 -0.01 16.21 -4.36
CA LEU A 321 -0.05 14.79 -4.72
C LEU A 321 1.36 14.20 -4.86
N LEU A 322 2.28 14.91 -5.53
CA LEU A 322 3.67 14.47 -5.68
C LEU A 322 4.35 14.37 -4.31
N THR A 323 4.15 15.34 -3.42
CA THR A 323 4.67 15.31 -2.05
C THR A 323 4.15 14.10 -1.27
N ALA A 324 2.85 13.77 -1.39
CA ALA A 324 2.30 12.56 -0.78
C ALA A 324 2.86 11.26 -1.40
N MET A 325 3.24 11.29 -2.69
CA MET A 325 3.87 10.15 -3.35
C MET A 325 5.37 10.02 -3.03
N VAL A 326 6.06 11.10 -2.70
CA VAL A 326 7.48 11.09 -2.33
C VAL A 326 7.66 10.80 -0.84
N LEU A 327 6.91 11.49 0.01
CA LEU A 327 7.01 11.41 1.45
C LEU A 327 5.97 10.46 2.04
N SER A 328 6.31 9.78 3.13
CA SER A 328 5.31 9.13 3.96
C SER A 328 4.80 10.14 4.98
N LEU A 329 3.78 10.93 4.60
CA LEU A 329 3.30 12.06 5.41
C LEU A 329 2.93 11.63 6.83
N GLY A 330 2.27 10.49 7.01
CA GLY A 330 1.97 9.95 8.33
C GLY A 330 3.21 9.66 9.18
N VAL A 331 4.35 9.31 8.58
CA VAL A 331 5.61 9.08 9.32
C VAL A 331 6.31 10.40 9.61
N VAL A 332 6.44 11.26 8.59
CA VAL A 332 7.14 12.55 8.70
C VAL A 332 6.46 13.48 9.71
N LEU A 333 5.13 13.45 9.75
CA LEU A 333 4.34 14.35 10.59
C LEU A 333 3.78 13.69 11.85
N ALA A 334 4.14 12.43 12.13
CA ALA A 334 3.68 11.70 13.33
C ALA A 334 3.96 12.48 14.63
N GLY A 335 5.13 13.13 14.71
CA GLY A 335 5.57 13.87 15.90
C GLY A 335 4.83 15.19 16.14
N VAL A 336 4.10 15.71 15.14
CA VAL A 336 3.37 16.98 15.20
C VAL A 336 1.86 16.81 14.99
N SER A 337 1.39 15.57 14.79
CA SER A 337 -0.02 15.25 14.64
C SER A 337 -0.66 15.06 16.01
N PHE A 338 -1.52 15.99 16.41
CA PHE A 338 -2.14 15.97 17.75
C PHE A 338 -3.51 15.27 17.79
N THR A 339 -4.08 14.87 16.64
CA THR A 339 -5.39 14.20 16.58
C THR A 339 -5.34 12.90 15.74
N PRO A 340 -6.00 11.81 16.18
CA PRO A 340 -6.05 10.55 15.42
C PRO A 340 -6.61 10.70 14.00
N GLY A 341 -7.61 11.59 13.82
CA GLY A 341 -8.21 11.86 12.52
C GLY A 341 -7.22 12.46 11.52
N VAL A 342 -6.41 13.42 11.94
CA VAL A 342 -5.35 14.01 11.09
C VAL A 342 -4.30 12.96 10.75
N GLN A 343 -3.87 12.16 11.73
CA GLN A 343 -2.90 11.09 11.48
C GLN A 343 -3.40 10.09 10.43
N PHE A 344 -4.66 9.67 10.51
CA PHE A 344 -5.26 8.79 9.52
C PHE A 344 -5.24 9.40 8.11
N VAL A 345 -5.60 10.68 7.97
CA VAL A 345 -5.58 11.36 6.66
C VAL A 345 -4.15 11.36 6.09
N LEU A 346 -3.15 11.64 6.92
CA LEU A 346 -1.74 11.66 6.51
C LEU A 346 -1.21 10.28 6.13
N GLU A 347 -1.65 9.24 6.83
CA GLU A 347 -1.29 7.85 6.54
C GLU A 347 -1.98 7.29 5.28
N ASN A 348 -3.16 7.82 4.96
CA ASN A 348 -3.93 7.45 3.77
C ASN A 348 -3.79 8.48 2.63
N ALA A 349 -2.87 9.45 2.74
CA ALA A 349 -2.76 10.56 1.79
C ALA A 349 -2.56 10.10 0.34
N ARG A 350 -1.87 8.96 0.11
CA ARG A 350 -1.70 8.39 -1.22
C ARG A 350 -2.99 7.80 -1.77
N ALA A 351 -3.71 7.05 -0.94
CA ALA A 351 -5.02 6.51 -1.29
C ALA A 351 -6.01 7.64 -1.60
N LEU A 352 -6.10 8.63 -0.71
CA LEU A 352 -6.96 9.81 -0.87
C LEU A 352 -6.60 10.62 -2.12
N GLY A 353 -5.31 10.85 -2.38
CA GLY A 353 -4.85 11.51 -3.60
C GLY A 353 -5.24 10.76 -4.87
N THR A 354 -5.13 9.43 -4.85
CA THR A 354 -5.53 8.57 -5.99
C THR A 354 -7.05 8.64 -6.23
N VAL A 355 -7.85 8.50 -5.15
CA VAL A 355 -9.31 8.64 -5.22
C VAL A 355 -9.71 10.03 -5.70
N GLY A 356 -9.03 11.07 -5.21
CA GLY A 356 -9.21 12.45 -5.65
C GLY A 356 -8.99 12.60 -7.15
N VAL A 357 -7.87 12.09 -7.70
CA VAL A 357 -7.60 12.09 -9.14
C VAL A 357 -8.71 11.38 -9.92
N CYS A 358 -9.17 10.22 -9.46
CA CYS A 358 -10.25 9.47 -10.13
C CYS A 358 -11.58 10.23 -10.12
N ALA A 359 -11.97 10.82 -8.99
CA ALA A 359 -13.23 11.52 -8.82
C ALA A 359 -13.27 12.88 -9.54
N LEU A 360 -12.15 13.61 -9.48
CA LEU A 360 -12.03 15.00 -9.93
C LEU A 360 -11.44 15.12 -11.34
N GLY A 361 -10.59 14.17 -11.76
CA GLY A 361 -9.83 14.22 -13.00
C GLY A 361 -8.80 15.34 -13.04
N PHE A 362 -8.36 15.69 -14.24
CA PHE A 362 -7.36 16.76 -14.48
C PHE A 362 -7.95 18.17 -14.63
N GLY A 363 -9.24 18.35 -14.38
CA GLY A 363 -9.96 19.60 -14.66
C GLY A 363 -10.76 20.16 -13.49
N ALA A 364 -10.57 19.65 -12.27
CA ALA A 364 -11.40 20.05 -11.15
C ALA A 364 -11.01 21.37 -10.47
N VAL A 365 -10.00 22.12 -10.94
CA VAL A 365 -9.76 23.45 -10.34
C VAL A 365 -9.34 24.55 -11.33
N VAL A 366 -10.05 24.67 -12.46
CA VAL A 366 -10.15 25.88 -13.33
C VAL A 366 -11.57 25.87 -13.91
N ALA A 367 -12.29 26.95 -14.18
CA ALA A 367 -12.35 28.34 -13.74
C ALA A 367 -13.59 28.95 -14.47
N GLN A 368 -14.11 30.05 -13.94
CA GLN A 368 -14.94 31.07 -14.60
C GLN A 368 -16.34 30.76 -15.14
N HIS A 369 -16.74 29.52 -15.44
CA HIS A 369 -18.16 29.23 -15.77
C HIS A 369 -18.87 28.40 -14.69
N ARG A 370 -19.84 29.09 -14.07
CA ARG A 370 -20.76 28.63 -13.01
C ARG A 370 -21.37 27.26 -13.33
N SER A 371 -20.96 26.24 -12.58
CA SER A 371 -21.76 25.03 -12.38
C SER A 371 -21.68 24.67 -10.90
N ALA A 372 -22.74 25.00 -10.15
CA ALA A 372 -22.85 24.80 -8.70
C ALA A 372 -22.54 23.34 -8.27
N ARG A 373 -22.84 22.37 -9.15
CA ARG A 373 -22.75 20.92 -8.89
C ARG A 373 -21.30 20.37 -8.78
N ARG A 374 -20.28 21.10 -9.25
CA ARG A 374 -18.88 20.66 -9.20
C ARG A 374 -18.11 21.20 -7.99
N TRP A 375 -18.45 22.41 -7.56
CA TRP A 375 -17.97 22.96 -6.28
C TRP A 375 -18.54 22.19 -5.10
N THR A 376 -19.77 21.68 -5.19
CA THR A 376 -20.34 20.79 -4.17
C THR A 376 -19.61 19.46 -4.06
N LEU A 377 -19.03 18.92 -5.14
CA LEU A 377 -18.26 17.66 -5.10
C LEU A 377 -16.85 17.82 -4.53
N ALA A 378 -16.10 18.84 -4.95
CA ALA A 378 -14.79 19.15 -4.35
C ALA A 378 -14.95 19.62 -2.90
N GLY A 379 -15.98 20.43 -2.61
CA GLY A 379 -16.38 20.83 -1.27
C GLY A 379 -16.84 19.65 -0.43
N ALA A 380 -17.60 18.69 -0.97
CA ALA A 380 -17.99 17.47 -0.26
C ALA A 380 -16.80 16.53 -0.02
N ALA A 381 -15.84 16.44 -0.95
CA ALA A 381 -14.62 15.65 -0.74
C ALA A 381 -13.73 16.29 0.35
N ALA A 382 -13.55 17.61 0.30
CA ALA A 382 -12.84 18.35 1.35
C ALA A 382 -13.57 18.28 2.70
N ALA A 383 -14.90 18.39 2.70
CA ALA A 383 -15.73 18.24 3.89
C ALA A 383 -15.70 16.80 4.43
N ALA A 384 -15.70 15.77 3.57
CA ALA A 384 -15.57 14.38 4.00
C ALA A 384 -14.18 14.11 4.61
N ILE A 385 -13.11 14.65 4.02
CA ILE A 385 -11.76 14.59 4.59
C ILE A 385 -11.70 15.36 5.92
N ALA A 386 -12.33 16.54 6.00
CA ALA A 386 -12.39 17.33 7.23
C ALA A 386 -13.22 16.64 8.33
N VAL A 387 -14.34 16.02 7.98
CA VAL A 387 -15.16 15.21 8.89
C VAL A 387 -14.32 14.03 9.38
N VAL A 388 -13.66 13.28 8.49
CA VAL A 388 -12.74 12.20 8.88
C VAL A 388 -11.60 12.72 9.77
N ALA A 389 -11.02 13.89 9.48
CA ALA A 389 -9.98 14.50 10.31
C ALA A 389 -10.44 14.93 11.72
N VAL A 390 -11.74 15.18 11.91
CA VAL A 390 -12.34 15.67 13.16
C VAL A 390 -13.10 14.57 13.92
N GLN A 391 -13.54 13.51 13.25
CA GLN A 391 -14.22 12.37 13.86
C GLN A 391 -13.21 11.44 14.55
N PRO A 392 -13.59 10.78 15.66
CA PRO A 392 -12.74 9.79 16.31
C PRO A 392 -12.57 8.56 15.40
N LEU A 393 -11.45 8.51 14.68
CA LEU A 393 -11.07 7.39 13.82
C LEU A 393 -10.29 6.31 14.57
N PRO A 394 -10.19 5.08 14.03
CA PRO A 394 -9.80 3.91 14.81
C PRO A 394 -8.31 3.84 15.11
N ALA A 395 -8.03 3.29 16.28
CA ALA A 395 -6.72 3.18 16.91
C ALA A 395 -5.72 2.22 16.21
N SER A 396 -5.90 1.85 14.93
CA SER A 396 -5.00 0.90 14.22
C SER A 396 -3.60 1.47 13.96
N ALA A 397 -3.48 2.78 13.97
CA ALA A 397 -2.25 3.52 13.83
C ALA A 397 -2.08 4.43 15.03
N ASP A 398 -1.78 3.84 16.18
CA ASP A 398 -1.36 4.64 17.31
C ASP A 398 0.12 5.02 17.15
N PRO A 399 0.43 6.30 16.83
CA PRO A 399 1.80 6.78 16.72
C PRO A 399 2.46 6.93 18.10
N THR A 400 1.67 6.95 19.18
CA THR A 400 2.17 7.07 20.55
C THR A 400 2.54 5.72 21.15
N PHE A 401 2.18 4.61 20.49
CA PHE A 401 2.40 3.28 21.02
C PHE A 401 3.88 3.05 21.30
N LYS A 402 4.17 2.70 22.54
CA LYS A 402 5.50 2.27 22.99
C LYS A 402 5.29 1.11 23.95
N ALA A 403 5.94 -0.02 23.66
CA ALA A 403 6.16 -1.07 24.63
C ALA A 403 7.48 -0.78 25.35
N TYR A 404 7.48 -0.86 26.68
CA TYR A 404 8.63 -0.52 27.51
C TYR A 404 9.55 -1.74 27.69
N ARG A 405 10.83 -1.49 27.94
CA ARG A 405 11.88 -2.51 28.03
C ARG A 405 12.38 -2.67 29.47
N ILE A 406 13.29 -3.61 29.69
CA ILE A 406 13.88 -3.88 31.01
C ILE A 406 14.53 -2.62 31.60
N ASP A 407 15.18 -1.78 30.78
CA ASP A 407 15.80 -0.53 31.25
C ASP A 407 14.78 0.51 31.75
N ASP A 408 13.50 0.38 31.34
CA ASP A 408 12.43 1.28 31.75
C ASP A 408 11.78 0.85 33.10
N THR A 409 12.11 -0.33 33.66
CA THR A 409 11.40 -0.90 34.83
C THR A 409 11.59 -0.12 36.12
N ALA A 410 12.69 0.62 36.26
CA ALA A 410 12.93 1.49 37.41
C ALA A 410 12.04 2.75 37.42
N ASN A 411 11.32 3.04 36.33
CA ASN A 411 10.49 4.23 36.23
C ASN A 411 9.06 3.98 36.77
N PRO A 412 8.68 4.56 37.93
CA PRO A 412 7.39 4.30 38.56
C PRO A 412 6.20 4.84 37.76
N ARG A 413 6.45 5.69 36.76
CA ARG A 413 5.43 6.17 35.83
C ARG A 413 4.98 5.09 34.84
N TYR A 414 5.86 4.16 34.49
CA TYR A 414 5.61 3.13 33.48
C TYR A 414 5.25 1.78 34.11
N PHE A 415 5.79 1.49 35.30
CA PHE A 415 5.53 0.26 36.05
C PHE A 415 4.90 0.64 37.40
N TYR A 416 3.57 0.79 37.42
CA TYR A 416 2.82 1.36 38.55
C TYR A 416 1.92 0.38 39.30
N VAL A 417 1.57 -0.78 38.72
CA VAL A 417 0.75 -1.82 39.35
C VAL A 417 1.53 -2.55 40.44
N CYS A 418 2.80 -2.86 40.19
CA CYS A 418 3.71 -3.38 41.21
C CYS A 418 5.10 -2.78 40.99
N ARG A 419 5.79 -2.48 42.09
CA ARG A 419 7.01 -1.64 42.08
C ARG A 419 8.23 -2.32 42.71
N ASP A 420 8.00 -3.40 43.44
CA ASP A 420 9.01 -4.18 44.14
C ASP A 420 8.59 -5.67 44.16
N GLN A 421 9.49 -6.55 44.60
CA GLN A 421 9.25 -7.98 44.61
C GLN A 421 8.01 -8.37 45.45
N VAL A 422 7.81 -7.73 46.61
CA VAL A 422 6.73 -8.05 47.55
C VAL A 422 5.37 -7.66 46.96
N SER A 423 5.27 -6.45 46.40
CA SER A 423 4.06 -5.98 45.72
C SER A 423 3.77 -6.80 44.47
N CYS A 424 4.78 -7.13 43.66
CA CYS A 424 4.55 -7.95 42.46
C CYS A 424 4.08 -9.36 42.81
N ALA A 425 4.63 -9.99 43.86
CA ALA A 425 4.18 -11.30 44.33
C ALA A 425 2.70 -11.32 44.71
N ALA A 426 2.17 -10.23 45.31
CA ALA A 426 0.76 -10.12 45.67
C ALA A 426 -0.20 -10.05 44.46
N PHE A 427 0.30 -9.68 43.27
CA PHE A 427 -0.50 -9.63 42.03
C PHE A 427 -0.42 -10.93 41.20
N ILE A 428 0.45 -11.86 41.58
CA ILE A 428 0.59 -13.17 40.95
C ILE A 428 -0.43 -14.09 41.60
N GLY A 429 -1.45 -14.49 40.84
CA GLY A 429 -2.48 -15.43 41.28
C GLY A 429 -3.01 -16.25 40.11
N ASP A 430 -4.14 -16.92 40.29
CA ASP A 430 -4.69 -17.89 39.31
C ASP A 430 -5.09 -17.29 37.95
N GLN A 431 -5.18 -15.96 37.83
CA GLN A 431 -5.47 -15.32 36.55
C GLN A 431 -4.22 -15.25 35.67
N SER A 432 -4.39 -15.55 34.38
CA SER A 432 -3.31 -15.51 33.39
C SER A 432 -2.67 -14.12 33.26
N ILE A 433 -3.44 -13.03 33.43
CA ILE A 433 -2.96 -11.65 33.42
C ILE A 433 -3.73 -10.80 34.44
N ARG A 434 -3.01 -9.98 35.23
CA ARG A 434 -3.57 -8.82 35.93
C ARG A 434 -2.93 -7.53 35.43
N PHE A 435 -3.73 -6.49 35.22
CA PHE A 435 -3.22 -5.21 34.74
C PHE A 435 -4.07 -4.04 35.25
N GLY A 436 -3.44 -2.88 35.34
CA GLY A 436 -4.06 -1.60 35.62
C GLY A 436 -3.93 -0.67 34.43
N VAL A 437 -4.87 0.26 34.30
CA VAL A 437 -4.96 1.21 33.19
C VAL A 437 -5.00 2.63 33.74
N VAL A 438 -4.10 3.49 33.27
CA VAL A 438 -4.04 4.91 33.65
C VAL A 438 -4.26 5.77 32.40
N ALA A 439 -5.31 6.57 32.41
CA ALA A 439 -5.61 7.53 31.35
C ALA A 439 -4.92 8.87 31.62
N GLU A 440 -4.23 9.42 30.61
CA GLU A 440 -3.73 10.79 30.58
C GLU A 440 -4.37 11.55 29.41
N LYS A 441 -4.16 12.87 29.37
CA LYS A 441 -4.72 13.78 28.36
C LYS A 441 -4.49 13.33 26.90
N THR A 442 -3.39 12.64 26.60
CA THR A 442 -2.99 12.29 25.22
C THR A 442 -2.67 10.82 25.00
N LYS A 443 -2.78 9.98 26.04
CA LYS A 443 -2.42 8.56 25.98
C LYS A 443 -3.00 7.80 27.16
N VAL A 444 -3.12 6.50 27.00
CA VAL A 444 -3.48 5.53 28.02
C VAL A 444 -2.31 4.59 28.24
N ARG A 445 -1.93 4.36 29.49
CA ARG A 445 -0.94 3.34 29.85
C ARG A 445 -1.63 2.09 30.35
N VAL A 446 -1.02 0.95 30.04
CA VAL A 446 -1.38 -0.37 30.55
C VAL A 446 -0.12 -0.96 31.15
N ASN A 447 -0.20 -1.36 32.41
CA ASN A 447 0.89 -2.03 33.11
C ASN A 447 0.28 -3.20 33.88
N GLY A 448 1.02 -4.30 33.97
CA GLY A 448 0.52 -5.48 34.64
C GLY A 448 1.57 -6.56 34.85
N VAL A 449 1.09 -7.67 35.37
CA VAL A 449 1.85 -8.89 35.66
C VAL A 449 1.19 -10.04 34.90
N VAL A 450 2.02 -10.95 34.38
CA VAL A 450 1.54 -12.18 33.74
C VAL A 450 1.90 -13.39 34.58
N GLY A 451 1.00 -14.37 34.60
CA GLY A 451 1.25 -15.66 35.24
C GLY A 451 2.26 -16.52 34.47
N PRO A 452 2.70 -17.65 35.06
CA PRO A 452 3.71 -18.54 34.47
C PRO A 452 3.23 -19.18 33.14
N ALA A 453 1.93 -19.39 32.97
CA ALA A 453 1.37 -20.00 31.76
C ALA A 453 1.45 -19.11 30.50
N VAL A 454 1.65 -17.79 30.64
CA VAL A 454 1.71 -16.87 29.49
C VAL A 454 3.12 -16.87 28.88
N ALA A 455 3.30 -17.40 27.68
CA ALA A 455 4.58 -17.33 26.97
C ALA A 455 4.72 -16.04 26.16
N ARG A 456 3.61 -15.52 25.62
CA ARG A 456 3.60 -14.36 24.73
C ARG A 456 2.39 -13.48 24.98
N LEU A 457 2.60 -12.16 24.87
CA LEU A 457 1.55 -11.16 25.01
C LEU A 457 1.49 -10.26 23.77
N GLU A 458 0.31 -10.10 23.19
CA GLU A 458 0.10 -9.25 22.01
C GLU A 458 -0.98 -8.20 22.26
N TYR A 459 -0.72 -6.98 21.79
CA TYR A 459 -1.71 -5.91 21.76
C TYR A 459 -2.05 -5.51 20.32
N ARG A 460 -3.34 -5.46 20.02
CA ARG A 460 -3.87 -4.88 18.79
C ARG A 460 -4.58 -3.60 19.16
N SER A 461 -4.12 -2.49 18.59
CA SER A 461 -4.69 -1.19 18.89
C SER A 461 -6.03 -0.95 18.17
N ALA A 462 -6.39 -1.77 17.18
CA ALA A 462 -7.71 -1.78 16.56
C ALA A 462 -8.03 -3.13 15.88
N PRO A 463 -9.28 -3.36 15.47
CA PRO A 463 -9.69 -4.59 14.78
C PRO A 463 -8.92 -4.74 13.46
N GLY A 464 -8.32 -5.92 13.25
CA GLY A 464 -7.48 -6.17 12.06
C GLY A 464 -6.09 -5.51 12.08
N GLY A 465 -5.75 -4.74 13.11
CA GLY A 465 -4.41 -4.14 13.28
C GLY A 465 -3.31 -5.20 13.45
N ARG A 466 -2.06 -4.85 13.07
CA ARG A 466 -0.89 -5.73 13.30
C ARG A 466 -0.73 -5.94 14.81
N PRO A 467 -0.67 -7.19 15.30
CA PRO A 467 -0.37 -7.43 16.70
C PRO A 467 1.01 -6.86 17.01
N ARG A 468 1.09 -6.13 18.11
CA ARG A 468 2.34 -5.62 18.66
C ARG A 468 2.67 -6.50 19.86
N GLU A 469 3.76 -7.22 19.77
CA GLU A 469 4.25 -8.01 20.90
C GLU A 469 4.64 -7.07 22.03
N ILE A 470 4.16 -7.40 23.23
CA ILE A 470 4.48 -6.69 24.45
C ILE A 470 5.55 -7.51 25.17
N PRO A 471 6.76 -6.96 25.39
CA PRO A 471 7.81 -7.67 26.11
C PRO A 471 7.35 -8.09 27.50
N LEU A 472 7.57 -9.35 27.82
CA LEU A 472 7.45 -9.88 29.17
C LEU A 472 8.81 -9.75 29.85
N LEU A 473 8.89 -8.93 30.89
CA LEU A 473 10.13 -8.53 31.55
C LEU A 473 10.18 -9.20 32.92
N ALA A 474 11.33 -9.74 33.32
CA ALA A 474 11.50 -10.38 34.63
C ALA A 474 12.48 -9.59 35.52
N PRO A 475 12.11 -8.39 36.01
CA PRO A 475 12.95 -7.64 36.93
C PRO A 475 13.03 -8.28 38.33
N TYR A 476 12.13 -9.21 38.65
CA TYR A 476 12.06 -9.92 39.93
C TYR A 476 11.96 -11.45 39.72
N PRO A 477 12.42 -12.29 40.67
CA PRO A 477 12.51 -13.74 40.50
C PRO A 477 11.16 -14.43 40.26
N ASP A 478 10.09 -13.93 40.88
CA ASP A 478 8.85 -14.69 41.02
C ASP A 478 7.75 -14.28 40.03
N GLY A 479 7.99 -13.31 39.13
CA GLY A 479 6.96 -12.84 38.19
C GLY A 479 7.48 -12.03 37.00
N ARG A 480 6.74 -12.09 35.89
CA ARG A 480 7.00 -11.29 34.69
C ARG A 480 6.02 -10.12 34.60
N VAL A 481 6.55 -8.93 34.41
CA VAL A 481 5.79 -7.69 34.26
C VAL A 481 5.77 -7.25 32.81
N PHE A 482 4.79 -6.43 32.45
CA PHE A 482 4.74 -5.77 31.17
C PHE A 482 4.24 -4.34 31.31
N SER A 483 4.63 -3.48 30.37
CA SER A 483 4.06 -2.14 30.27
C SER A 483 4.07 -1.67 28.82
N PHE A 484 2.98 -1.02 28.43
CA PHE A 484 2.90 -0.28 27.18
C PHE A 484 2.02 0.95 27.32
N ARG A 485 2.16 1.86 26.37
CA ARG A 485 1.20 2.97 26.18
C ARG A 485 0.51 2.83 24.84
N SER A 486 -0.72 3.30 24.79
CA SER A 486 -1.50 3.50 23.57
C SER A 486 -2.14 4.90 23.55
N ALA A 487 -2.49 5.47 22.41
CA ALA A 487 -3.27 6.72 22.35
C ALA A 487 -4.68 6.53 22.92
N SER A 488 -5.25 5.34 22.70
CA SER A 488 -6.56 4.95 23.21
C SER A 488 -6.66 3.42 23.33
N LEU A 489 -7.54 2.95 24.22
CA LEU A 489 -7.86 1.52 24.39
C LEU A 489 -9.25 1.15 23.88
N THR A 490 -10.02 2.08 23.31
CA THR A 490 -11.44 1.89 22.91
C THR A 490 -11.67 0.67 22.02
N HIS A 491 -10.71 0.34 21.16
CA HIS A 491 -10.77 -0.83 20.28
C HIS A 491 -9.56 -1.77 20.48
N GLY A 492 -8.91 -1.65 21.63
CA GLY A 492 -7.73 -2.43 21.98
C GLY A 492 -8.08 -3.88 22.30
N LYS A 493 -7.40 -4.84 21.69
CA LYS A 493 -7.44 -6.27 22.09
C LYS A 493 -6.08 -6.66 22.64
N LEU A 494 -6.00 -7.03 23.91
CA LEU A 494 -4.83 -7.63 24.54
C LEU A 494 -5.03 -9.15 24.60
N VAL A 495 -4.09 -9.92 24.08
CA VAL A 495 -4.21 -11.38 23.95
C VAL A 495 -2.98 -12.07 24.53
N ALA A 496 -3.23 -13.06 25.39
CA ALA A 496 -2.24 -13.90 26.04
C ALA A 496 -2.16 -15.25 25.34
N TYR A 497 -0.96 -15.76 25.11
CA TYR A 497 -0.74 -17.08 24.53
C TYR A 497 0.12 -17.98 25.42
N ASP A 498 -0.14 -19.28 25.38
CA ASP A 498 0.69 -20.32 25.99
C ASP A 498 1.97 -20.59 25.17
N PRO A 499 2.91 -21.44 25.67
CA PRO A 499 4.12 -21.81 24.92
C PRO A 499 3.86 -22.53 23.59
N ALA A 500 2.71 -23.19 23.43
CA ALA A 500 2.31 -23.86 22.19
C ALA A 500 1.68 -22.88 21.18
N GLY A 501 1.40 -21.65 21.58
CA GLY A 501 0.81 -20.59 20.77
C GLY A 501 -0.71 -20.51 20.81
N HIS A 502 -1.38 -21.24 21.71
CA HIS A 502 -2.84 -21.15 21.89
C HIS A 502 -3.23 -19.92 22.70
N GLU A 503 -4.34 -19.29 22.33
CA GLU A 503 -4.93 -18.15 23.07
C GLU A 503 -5.49 -18.66 24.41
N ILE A 504 -4.92 -18.21 25.53
CA ILE A 504 -5.34 -18.59 26.89
C ILE A 504 -6.14 -17.49 27.59
N ALA A 505 -6.04 -16.23 27.13
CA ALA A 505 -6.90 -15.15 27.56
C ALA A 505 -6.94 -14.00 26.55
N SER A 506 -8.07 -13.32 26.47
CA SER A 506 -8.25 -12.13 25.64
C SER A 506 -9.09 -11.07 26.34
N TYR A 507 -8.63 -9.83 26.27
CA TYR A 507 -9.27 -8.68 26.90
C TYR A 507 -9.57 -7.61 25.86
N THR A 508 -10.86 -7.28 25.71
CA THR A 508 -11.37 -6.27 24.76
C THR A 508 -11.89 -5.00 25.45
N ARG A 509 -12.10 -5.02 26.77
CA ARG A 509 -12.41 -3.84 27.59
C ARG A 509 -11.29 -3.63 28.60
N LEU A 510 -10.28 -2.86 28.19
CA LEU A 510 -9.18 -2.47 29.05
C LEU A 510 -9.58 -1.18 29.80
N THR A 511 -10.48 -1.29 30.77
CA THR A 511 -10.98 -0.14 31.55
C THR A 511 -10.00 0.27 32.66
N PRO A 512 -9.90 1.57 32.99
CA PRO A 512 -9.21 2.05 34.20
C PRO A 512 -9.74 1.32 35.43
N ALA A 513 -8.84 0.80 36.26
CA ALA A 513 -9.21 0.45 37.63
C ALA A 513 -9.50 1.77 38.35
N ARG A 514 -10.64 1.87 39.07
CA ARG A 514 -10.81 2.96 40.03
C ARG A 514 -9.72 2.82 41.09
N HIS A 515 -9.02 3.91 41.39
CA HIS A 515 -8.07 3.95 42.50
C HIS A 515 -8.82 3.62 43.80
N PRO A 516 -8.32 2.73 44.66
CA PRO A 516 -8.92 2.48 45.98
C PRO A 516 -8.90 3.69 46.93
N ASP A 517 -8.18 4.77 46.59
CA ASP A 517 -7.94 5.91 47.49
C ASP A 517 -8.81 7.16 47.22
N GLU A 518 -9.82 7.08 46.35
CA GLU A 518 -10.82 8.16 46.16
C GLU A 518 -12.15 7.85 46.86
N GLY A 519 -12.05 7.34 48.10
CA GLY A 519 -13.16 7.16 49.02
C GLY A 519 -12.79 7.67 50.40
N GLY A 520 -12.80 8.99 50.56
CA GLY A 520 -12.68 9.72 51.83
C GLY A 520 -13.59 10.93 51.79
#